data_AF-A0A645J437-F1
#
_entry.id   AF-A0A645J437-F1
#
_cell.length_a   1.000
_cell.length_b   1.000
_cell.length_c   1.000
_cell.angle_alpha   90.00
_cell.angle_beta   90.00
_cell.angle_gamma   90.00
#
_symmetry.space_group_name_H-M   'P 1'
#
loop_
_entity.id
_entity.type
_entity.pdbx_description
1 polymer ?
#
loop_
_entity_poly.entity_id
_entity_poly.type
_entity_poly.pdbx_seq_one_letter_code
_entity_poly.pdbx_strand_id
1 'polypeptide(L)'
;MKDYRRLKTDENSRLSLNWNLNREISKLNYRIHTDAIKDNLIPPELTPAQVVYTYANEADMLNVVLFGKTAKQWKDENPTAKGNMRDVATLNQLLVLANLESYNAVLINQGKNQKERMELLRLLAVQQLQTLETVSFKNLPKLEKNL
;
A
#
# COMPACT_ATOMS: atom_id res chain seq x y z
N MET A 1 26.75 14.32 28.62
CA MET A 1 26.27 15.15 27.48
C MET A 1 26.75 14.69 26.11
N LYS A 2 27.95 14.10 25.96
CA LYS A 2 28.44 13.56 24.67
C LYS A 2 27.77 12.26 24.23
N ASP A 3 27.47 11.35 25.15
CA ASP A 3 26.84 10.06 24.80
C ASP A 3 25.38 10.19 24.35
N TYR A 4 24.64 11.15 24.92
CA TYR A 4 23.28 11.48 24.50
C TYR A 4 23.22 11.99 23.04
N ARG A 5 24.25 12.73 22.60
CA ARG A 5 24.34 13.19 21.21
C ARG A 5 24.67 12.04 20.26
N ARG A 6 25.56 11.12 20.65
CA ARG A 6 25.88 9.91 19.84
C ARG A 6 24.66 8.99 19.68
N LEU A 7 23.95 8.71 20.77
CA LEU A 7 22.72 7.90 20.73
C LEU A 7 21.66 8.51 19.80
N LYS A 8 21.44 9.84 19.88
CA LYS A 8 20.53 10.54 18.97
C LYS A 8 20.97 10.47 17.50
N THR A 9 22.26 10.56 17.22
CA THR A 9 22.77 10.49 15.84
C THR A 9 22.63 9.09 15.26
N ASP A 10 22.96 8.05 16.02
CA ASP A 10 22.82 6.65 15.60
C ASP A 10 21.35 6.28 15.39
N GLU A 11 20.47 6.70 16.29
CA GLU A 11 19.02 6.49 16.16
C GLU A 11 18.45 7.19 14.92
N ASN A 12 18.81 8.47 14.69
CA ASN A 12 18.43 9.18 13.47
C ASN A 12 18.95 8.50 12.19
N SER A 13 20.18 7.99 12.22
CA SER A 13 20.76 7.29 11.06
C SER A 13 19.98 6.01 10.73
N ARG A 14 19.64 5.21 11.75
CA ARG A 14 18.85 3.98 11.60
C ARG A 14 17.43 4.27 11.11
N LEU A 15 16.79 5.31 11.67
CA LEU A 15 15.46 5.75 11.23
C LEU A 15 15.47 6.18 9.76
N SER A 16 16.49 6.93 9.33
CA SER A 16 16.63 7.36 7.93
C SER A 16 16.83 6.18 6.97
N LEU A 17 17.62 5.18 7.37
CA LEU A 17 17.88 3.98 6.57
C LEU A 17 16.60 3.16 6.38
N ASN A 18 15.87 2.91 7.46
CA ASN A 18 14.60 2.17 7.42
C ASN A 18 13.56 2.90 6.55
N TRP A 19 13.47 4.23 6.67
CA TRP A 19 12.56 5.03 5.86
C TRP A 19 12.92 4.97 4.36
N ASN A 20 14.20 5.08 4.02
CA ASN A 20 14.68 4.95 2.65
C ASN A 20 14.37 3.55 2.09
N LEU A 21 14.61 2.49 2.88
CA LEU A 21 14.33 1.11 2.47
C LEU A 21 12.85 0.91 2.15
N ASN A 22 11.95 1.39 3.03
CA ASN A 22 10.50 1.28 2.80
C ASN A 22 10.10 1.98 1.49
N ARG A 23 10.68 3.14 1.20
CA ARG A 23 10.41 3.88 -0.03
C ARG A 23 10.89 3.13 -1.28
N GLU A 24 12.07 2.52 -1.23
CA GLU A 24 12.59 1.74 -2.36
C GLU A 24 11.78 0.46 -2.59
N ILE A 25 11.33 -0.21 -1.52
CA ILE A 25 10.43 -1.37 -1.64
C ILE A 25 9.10 -0.95 -2.27
N SER A 26 8.49 0.16 -1.82
CA SER A 26 7.25 0.66 -2.43
C SER A 26 7.42 0.99 -3.91
N LYS A 27 8.53 1.62 -4.32
CA LYS A 27 8.81 1.89 -5.74
C LYS A 27 8.99 0.61 -6.55
N LEU A 28 9.70 -0.37 -5.99
CA LEU A 28 9.90 -1.67 -6.62
C LEU A 28 8.55 -2.37 -6.84
N ASN A 29 7.70 -2.41 -5.82
CA ASN A 29 6.38 -3.04 -5.89
C ASN A 29 5.48 -2.34 -6.91
N TYR A 30 5.48 -1.01 -6.91
CA TYR A 30 4.75 -0.23 -7.92
C TYR A 30 5.20 -0.60 -9.33
N ARG A 31 6.52 -0.66 -9.58
CA ARG A 31 7.07 -1.00 -10.90
C ARG A 31 6.71 -2.41 -11.34
N ILE A 32 6.89 -3.41 -10.46
CA ILE A 32 6.53 -4.80 -10.74
C ILE A 32 5.04 -4.91 -11.10
N HIS A 33 4.18 -4.19 -10.39
CA HIS A 33 2.76 -4.15 -10.65
C HIS A 33 2.42 -3.50 -11.99
N THR A 34 2.98 -2.32 -12.30
CA THR A 34 2.72 -1.65 -13.57
C THR A 34 3.25 -2.45 -14.77
N ASP A 35 4.39 -3.12 -14.61
CA ASP A 35 4.94 -3.98 -15.66
C ASP A 35 4.02 -5.19 -15.90
N ALA A 36 3.50 -5.83 -14.85
CA ALA A 36 2.52 -6.91 -15.01
C ALA A 36 1.23 -6.45 -15.71
N ILE A 37 0.70 -5.26 -15.38
CA ILE A 37 -0.45 -4.68 -16.09
C ILE A 37 -0.12 -4.48 -17.57
N LYS A 38 1.04 -3.87 -17.84
CA LYS A 38 1.48 -3.59 -19.21
C LYS A 38 1.57 -4.86 -20.05
N ASP A 39 2.20 -5.89 -19.51
CA ASP A 39 2.56 -7.08 -20.28
C ASP A 39 1.37 -8.04 -20.48
N ASN A 40 0.34 -7.97 -19.62
CA ASN A 40 -0.77 -8.93 -19.64
C ASN A 40 -2.15 -8.31 -19.89
N LEU A 41 -2.36 -7.04 -19.55
CA LEU A 41 -3.69 -6.40 -19.57
C LEU A 41 -3.79 -5.29 -20.63
N ILE A 42 -2.70 -4.96 -21.33
CA ILE A 42 -2.69 -3.91 -22.36
C ILE A 42 -2.41 -4.55 -23.73
N PRO A 43 -3.46 -4.92 -24.49
CA PRO A 43 -3.34 -5.28 -25.88
C PRO A 43 -2.74 -4.15 -26.72
N PRO A 44 -1.95 -4.46 -27.77
CA PRO A 44 -1.32 -3.44 -28.62
C PRO A 44 -2.33 -2.60 -29.41
N GLU A 45 -3.58 -3.04 -29.55
CA GLU A 45 -4.66 -2.34 -30.26
C GLU A 45 -5.32 -1.24 -29.41
N LEU A 46 -5.02 -1.15 -28.11
CA LEU A 46 -5.63 -0.15 -27.24
C LEU A 46 -5.16 1.27 -27.59
N THR A 47 -6.11 2.20 -27.61
CA THR A 47 -5.81 3.63 -27.72
C THR A 47 -5.11 4.15 -26.47
N PRO A 48 -4.36 5.26 -26.54
CA PRO A 48 -3.71 5.85 -25.36
C PRO A 48 -4.69 6.14 -24.21
N ALA A 49 -5.93 6.54 -24.51
CA ALA A 49 -6.95 6.77 -23.49
C ALA A 49 -7.38 5.48 -22.80
N GLN A 50 -7.53 4.39 -23.54
CA GLN A 50 -7.86 3.07 -22.97
C GLN A 50 -6.72 2.52 -22.12
N VAL A 51 -5.46 2.73 -22.53
CA VAL A 51 -4.28 2.36 -21.73
C VAL A 51 -4.31 3.07 -20.37
N VAL A 52 -4.51 4.39 -20.36
CA VAL A 52 -4.63 5.17 -19.12
C VAL A 52 -5.80 4.69 -18.26
N TYR A 53 -6.94 4.39 -18.90
CA TYR A 53 -8.10 3.84 -18.20
C TYR A 53 -7.79 2.50 -17.53
N THR A 54 -7.08 1.58 -18.20
CA THR A 54 -6.68 0.28 -17.61
C THR A 54 -5.83 0.47 -16.36
N TYR A 55 -4.81 1.33 -16.39
CA TYR A 55 -4.00 1.63 -15.20
C TYR A 55 -4.81 2.28 -14.07
N ALA A 56 -5.67 3.25 -14.41
CA ALA A 56 -6.51 3.91 -13.42
C ALA A 56 -7.49 2.92 -12.77
N ASN A 57 -8.08 2.03 -13.56
CA ASN A 57 -9.00 1.01 -13.09
C ASN A 57 -8.32 0.00 -12.15
N GLU A 58 -7.11 -0.48 -12.49
CA GLU A 58 -6.34 -1.37 -11.61
C GLU A 58 -5.88 -0.68 -10.31
N ALA A 59 -5.48 0.59 -10.39
CA ALA A 59 -5.14 1.36 -9.19
C ALA A 59 -6.37 1.59 -8.28
N ASP A 60 -7.53 1.86 -8.87
CA ASP A 60 -8.76 2.10 -8.15
C ASP A 60 -9.35 0.81 -7.55
N MET A 61 -9.18 -0.32 -8.23
CA MET A 61 -9.47 -1.65 -7.67
C MET A 61 -8.71 -1.86 -6.35
N LEU A 62 -7.41 -1.55 -6.29
CA LEU A 62 -6.63 -1.64 -5.06
C LEU A 62 -7.15 -0.68 -3.97
N ASN A 63 -7.61 0.52 -4.36
CA ASN A 63 -8.23 1.45 -3.41
C ASN A 63 -9.51 0.86 -2.82
N VAL A 64 -10.37 0.25 -3.65
CA VAL A 64 -11.61 -0.40 -3.20
C VAL A 64 -11.29 -1.59 -2.28
N VAL A 65 -10.33 -2.44 -2.66
CA VAL A 65 -9.90 -3.58 -1.86
C VAL A 65 -9.45 -3.17 -0.46
N LEU A 66 -8.67 -2.10 -0.35
CA LEU A 66 -8.07 -1.68 0.92
C LEU A 66 -8.99 -0.74 1.73
N PHE A 67 -9.51 0.31 1.10
CA PHE A 67 -10.22 1.40 1.74
C PHE A 67 -11.76 1.31 1.60
N GLY A 68 -12.26 0.36 0.80
CA GLY A 68 -13.69 0.15 0.59
C GLY A 68 -14.36 1.17 -0.33
N LYS A 69 -13.59 2.02 -1.02
CA LYS A 69 -14.13 3.05 -1.91
C LYS A 69 -13.18 3.40 -3.05
N THR A 70 -13.76 3.92 -4.13
CA THR A 70 -13.02 4.48 -5.27
C THR A 70 -12.40 5.82 -4.91
N ALA A 71 -11.39 6.24 -5.68
CA ALA A 71 -10.80 7.57 -5.59
C ALA A 71 -11.84 8.67 -5.78
N LYS A 72 -12.82 8.44 -6.67
CA LYS A 72 -13.94 9.35 -6.88
C LYS A 72 -14.83 9.45 -5.63
N GLN A 73 -15.31 8.32 -5.10
CA GLN A 73 -16.13 8.30 -3.89
C GLN A 73 -15.41 8.98 -2.72
N TRP A 74 -14.12 8.71 -2.54
CA TRP A 74 -13.34 9.39 -1.51
C TRP A 74 -13.27 10.90 -1.74
N LYS A 75 -13.10 11.36 -2.99
CA LYS A 75 -13.04 12.79 -3.30
C LYS A 75 -14.38 13.49 -3.06
N ASP A 76 -15.47 12.84 -3.44
CA ASP A 76 -16.84 13.33 -3.23
C ASP A 76 -17.14 13.47 -1.72
N GLU A 77 -16.65 12.54 -0.89
CA GLU A 77 -16.77 12.60 0.57
C GLU A 77 -15.80 13.60 1.23
N ASN A 78 -14.71 13.98 0.55
CA ASN A 78 -13.64 14.84 1.08
C ASN A 78 -13.39 16.06 0.15
N PRO A 79 -14.40 16.91 -0.09
CA PRO A 79 -14.32 17.99 -1.09
C PRO A 79 -13.25 19.04 -0.77
N THR A 80 -12.94 19.25 0.51
CA THR A 80 -11.95 20.24 0.97
C THR A 80 -10.54 19.67 1.11
N ALA A 81 -10.35 18.35 0.93
CA ALA A 81 -9.04 17.74 1.05
C ALA A 81 -8.13 18.13 -0.12
N LYS A 82 -6.90 18.56 0.21
CA LYS A 82 -5.87 18.96 -0.77
C LYS A 82 -5.13 17.78 -1.42
N GLY A 83 -5.33 16.56 -0.92
CA GLY A 83 -4.68 15.34 -1.40
C GLY A 83 -5.66 14.27 -1.87
N ASN A 84 -5.19 13.03 -1.86
CA ASN A 84 -5.96 11.82 -2.12
C ASN A 84 -6.01 10.90 -0.89
N MET A 85 -6.75 9.80 -0.98
CA MET A 85 -6.95 8.86 0.12
C MET A 85 -5.67 8.20 0.64
N ARG A 86 -4.64 8.05 -0.20
CA ARG A 86 -3.34 7.47 0.20
C ARG A 86 -2.51 8.48 0.99
N ASP A 87 -2.71 9.78 0.79
CA ASP A 87 -2.00 10.83 1.54
C ASP A 87 -2.44 10.91 3.02
N VAL A 88 -3.65 10.44 3.31
CA VAL A 88 -4.21 10.39 4.67
C VAL A 88 -4.25 8.95 5.24
N ALA A 89 -3.69 7.98 4.52
CA ALA A 89 -3.64 6.59 4.96
C ALA A 89 -2.63 6.39 6.10
N THR A 90 -2.90 5.43 6.97
CA THR A 90 -1.96 5.05 8.02
C THR A 90 -0.74 4.33 7.44
N LEU A 91 0.38 4.31 8.17
CA LEU A 91 1.56 3.55 7.75
C LEU A 91 1.25 2.07 7.49
N ASN A 92 0.41 1.46 8.33
CA ASN A 92 -0.03 0.07 8.15
C ASN A 92 -0.82 -0.09 6.84
N GLN A 93 -1.72 0.83 6.52
CA GLN A 93 -2.47 0.80 5.26
C GLN A 93 -1.54 0.95 4.05
N LEU A 94 -0.56 1.84 4.11
CA LEU A 94 0.42 2.02 3.03
C LEU A 94 1.31 0.78 2.84
N LEU A 95 1.69 0.11 3.93
CA LEU A 95 2.43 -1.16 3.87
C LEU A 95 1.59 -2.27 3.22
N VAL A 96 0.33 -2.40 3.65
CA VAL A 96 -0.60 -3.37 3.05
C VAL A 96 -0.79 -3.07 1.57
N LEU A 97 -0.98 -1.80 1.20
CA LEU A 97 -1.12 -1.39 -0.20
C LEU A 97 0.08 -1.80 -1.06
N ALA A 98 1.30 -1.55 -0.59
CA ALA A 98 2.51 -1.96 -1.29
C ALA A 98 2.60 -3.49 -1.45
N ASN A 99 2.14 -4.26 -0.46
CA ASN A 99 2.05 -5.71 -0.58
C ASN A 99 0.98 -6.14 -1.59
N LEU A 100 -0.18 -5.49 -1.60
CA LEU A 100 -1.25 -5.78 -2.56
C LEU A 100 -0.79 -5.53 -4.00
N GLU A 101 -0.01 -4.47 -4.26
CA GLU A 101 0.58 -4.21 -5.58
C GLU A 101 1.46 -5.39 -6.04
N SER A 102 2.35 -5.85 -5.16
CA SER A 102 3.24 -6.98 -5.47
C SER A 102 2.49 -8.29 -5.70
N TYR A 103 1.45 -8.56 -4.91
CA TYR A 103 0.67 -9.79 -5.04
C TYR A 103 -0.25 -9.73 -6.26
N ASN A 104 -0.85 -8.56 -6.56
CA ASN A 104 -1.68 -8.40 -7.75
C ASN A 104 -0.87 -8.67 -9.02
N ALA A 105 0.40 -8.24 -9.07
CA ALA A 105 1.29 -8.56 -10.19
C ALA A 105 1.43 -10.08 -10.42
N VAL A 106 1.59 -10.85 -9.34
CA VAL A 106 1.65 -12.31 -9.41
C VAL A 106 0.34 -12.88 -9.94
N LEU A 107 -0.81 -12.39 -9.46
CA LEU A 107 -2.11 -12.87 -9.91
C LEU A 107 -2.41 -12.53 -11.37
N ILE A 108 -1.97 -11.35 -11.84
CA ILE A 108 -2.04 -10.94 -13.24
C ILE A 108 -1.22 -11.91 -14.11
N ASN A 109 0.01 -12.20 -13.72
CA ASN A 109 0.87 -13.15 -14.43
C ASN A 109 0.33 -14.59 -14.43
N GLN A 110 -0.52 -14.93 -13.45
CA GLN A 110 -1.25 -16.21 -13.41
C GLN A 110 -2.52 -16.20 -14.29
N GLY A 111 -2.80 -15.12 -15.01
CA GLY A 111 -3.98 -15.00 -15.88
C GLY A 111 -5.30 -14.86 -15.12
N LYS A 112 -5.27 -14.51 -13.82
CA LYS A 112 -6.50 -14.35 -13.04
C LYS A 112 -7.27 -13.12 -13.48
N ASN A 113 -8.58 -13.27 -13.66
CA ASN A 113 -9.41 -12.14 -14.03
C ASN A 113 -9.56 -11.17 -12.84
N GLN A 114 -9.96 -9.94 -13.11
CA GLN A 114 -10.01 -8.89 -12.09
C GLN A 114 -10.89 -9.25 -10.88
N LYS A 115 -12.04 -9.92 -11.10
CA LYS A 115 -12.94 -10.32 -10.03
C LYS A 115 -12.26 -11.30 -9.07
N GLU A 116 -11.62 -12.34 -9.59
CA GLU A 116 -10.87 -13.31 -8.79
C GLU A 116 -9.74 -12.63 -8.01
N ARG A 117 -9.04 -11.68 -8.66
CA ARG A 117 -7.97 -10.90 -8.02
C ARG A 117 -8.51 -10.07 -6.86
N MET A 118 -9.63 -9.38 -7.04
CA MET A 118 -10.27 -8.59 -5.98
C MET A 118 -10.61 -9.43 -4.74
N GLU A 119 -11.17 -10.62 -4.93
CA GLU A 119 -11.54 -11.52 -3.83
C GLU A 119 -10.29 -11.94 -3.03
N LEU A 120 -9.23 -12.39 -3.71
CA LEU A 120 -7.97 -12.80 -3.10
C LEU A 120 -7.25 -11.64 -2.41
N LEU A 121 -7.19 -10.47 -3.06
CA LEU A 121 -6.56 -9.29 -2.53
C LEU A 121 -7.31 -8.76 -1.30
N ARG A 122 -8.65 -8.84 -1.28
CA ARG A 122 -9.45 -8.44 -0.11
C ARG A 122 -9.19 -9.35 1.08
N LEU A 123 -9.15 -10.66 0.87
CA LEU A 123 -8.79 -11.61 1.93
C LEU A 123 -7.41 -11.29 2.51
N LEU A 124 -6.42 -11.07 1.65
CA LEU A 124 -5.06 -10.72 2.05
C LEU A 124 -5.02 -9.40 2.82
N ALA A 125 -5.70 -8.36 2.34
CA ALA A 125 -5.73 -7.05 2.97
C ALA A 125 -6.29 -7.12 4.41
N VAL A 126 -7.42 -7.81 4.59
CA VAL A 126 -8.05 -7.99 5.91
C VAL A 126 -7.12 -8.74 6.84
N GLN A 127 -6.52 -9.84 6.39
CA GLN A 127 -5.60 -10.63 7.20
C GLN A 127 -4.37 -9.82 7.63
N GLN A 128 -3.78 -9.04 6.72
CA GLN A 128 -2.59 -8.22 7.04
C GLN A 128 -2.92 -7.08 8.00
N LEU A 129 -4.04 -6.38 7.81
CA LEU A 129 -4.48 -5.30 8.71
C LEU A 129 -4.72 -5.84 10.13
N GLN A 130 -5.46 -6.94 10.26
CA GLN A 130 -5.70 -7.59 11.56
C GLN A 130 -4.38 -8.01 12.23
N THR A 131 -3.46 -8.60 11.46
CA THR A 131 -2.15 -9.02 11.99
C THR A 131 -1.35 -7.81 12.48
N LEU A 132 -1.27 -6.75 11.68
CA LEU A 132 -0.53 -5.53 12.04
C LEU A 132 -1.12 -4.83 13.27
N GLU A 133 -2.44 -4.81 13.42
CA GLU A 133 -3.09 -4.33 14.64
C GLU A 133 -2.64 -5.14 15.86
N THR A 134 -2.73 -6.48 15.79
CA THR A 134 -2.33 -7.33 16.93
C THR A 134 -0.85 -7.19 17.32
N VAL A 135 0.05 -7.04 16.34
CA VAL A 135 1.48 -6.82 16.60
C VAL A 135 1.72 -5.44 17.21
N SER A 136 1.02 -4.41 16.72
CA SER A 136 1.10 -3.06 17.29
C SER A 136 0.64 -3.03 18.75
N PHE A 137 -0.40 -3.79 19.11
CA PHE A 137 -0.86 -3.91 20.50
C PHE A 137 0.12 -4.67 21.40
N LYS A 138 0.83 -5.69 20.89
CA LYS A 138 1.83 -6.45 21.67
C LYS A 138 3.10 -5.65 21.99
N ASN A 139 3.38 -4.61 21.21
CA ASN A 139 4.54 -3.73 21.41
C ASN A 139 4.25 -2.54 22.35
N LEU A 140 3.02 -2.40 22.85
CA LEU A 140 2.75 -1.47 23.94
C LEU A 140 3.35 -2.04 25.23
N PRO A 141 4.18 -1.29 25.98
CA PRO A 141 4.59 -1.72 27.31
C PRO A 141 3.32 -2.01 28.09
N LYS A 142 3.24 -3.21 28.70
CA LYS A 142 2.22 -3.47 29.72
C LYS A 142 2.35 -2.33 30.71
N LEU A 143 1.30 -1.51 30.85
CA LEU A 143 1.20 -0.60 31.98
C LEU A 143 1.21 -1.51 33.21
N GLU A 144 2.38 -1.63 33.83
CA GLU A 144 2.48 -2.16 35.18
C GLU A 144 1.57 -1.28 36.01
N LYS A 145 0.42 -1.86 36.40
CA LYS A 145 -0.41 -1.32 37.46
C LYS A 145 0.46 -1.31 38.71
N ASN A 146 1.17 -0.20 38.92
CA ASN A 146 1.70 0.13 40.22
C ASN A 146 0.54 0.71 41.03
N LEU A 147 0.03 -0.15 41.91
CA LEU A 147 -0.77 0.11 43.12
C LEU A 147 -2.18 0.68 42.93
#